data_AF-A0A2X2M1T3-F1
#
_entry.id   AF-A0A2X2M1T3-F1
#
_cell.length_a   1.000
_cell.length_b   1.000
_cell.length_c   1.000
_cell.angle_alpha   90.00
_cell.angle_beta   90.00
_cell.angle_gamma   90.00
#
_symmetry.space_group_name_H-M   'P 1'
#
loop_
_entity.id
_entity.type
_entity.pdbx_description
1 polymer ?
#
loop_
_entity_poly.entity_id
_entity_poly.type
_entity_poly.pdbx_seq_one_letter_code
_entity_poly.pdbx_strand_id
1 'polypeptide(L)' 'MIIRPIIKNDDQAVAQLIRQSLRAYDLDKPGTAYSDPRLDHLTSYYKK' A
#
# COMPACT_ATOMS: atom_id res chain seq x y z
N MET A 1 17.68 2.79 11.90
CA MET A 1 16.66 2.72 10.84
C MET A 1 16.05 4.11 10.70
N ILE A 2 16.11 4.72 9.51
CA ILE A 2 15.50 6.04 9.26
C ILE A 2 14.18 5.79 8.54
N ILE A 3 13.08 6.23 9.14
CA ILE A 3 11.73 6.18 8.54
C ILE A 3 11.36 7.59 8.10
N ARG A 4 10.78 7.73 6.91
CA ARG A 4 10.28 9.00 6.36
C ARG A 4 8.82 8.86 5.91
N PRO A 5 8.06 9.96 5.80
CA PRO A 5 6.76 9.95 5.14
C PRO A 5 6.84 9.42 3.71
N ILE A 6 5.78 8.73 3.28
CA ILE A 6 5.57 8.33 1.89
C ILE A 6 5.31 9.61 1.09
N ILE A 7 5.98 9.75 -0.05
CA ILE A 7 5.74 10.81 -1.03
C ILE A 7 5.08 10.22 -2.28
N LYS A 8 4.47 11.06 -3.13
CA LYS A 8 3.70 10.62 -4.31
C LYS A 8 4.46 9.62 -5.21
N ASN A 9 5.78 9.78 -5.33
CA ASN A 9 6.61 8.89 -6.14
C ASN A 9 6.75 7.47 -5.55
N ASP A 10 6.46 7.29 -4.26
CA ASP A 10 6.53 6.00 -3.59
C ASP A 10 5.21 5.20 -3.70
N ASP A 11 4.08 5.85 -4.02
CA ASP A 11 2.74 5.25 -3.91
C ASP A 11 2.67 3.88 -4.61
N GLN A 12 3.15 3.79 -5.85
CA GLN A 12 3.15 2.54 -6.62
C GLN A 12 4.06 1.46 -6.01
N ALA A 13 5.27 1.84 -5.55
CA ALA A 13 6.20 0.89 -4.97
C ALA A 13 5.69 0.35 -3.63
N VAL A 14 5.10 1.22 -2.80
CA VAL A 14 4.51 0.82 -1.51
C VAL A 14 3.25 -0.02 -1.73
N ALA A 15 2.39 0.32 -2.70
CA ALA A 15 1.24 -0.50 -3.07
C ALA A 15 1.65 -1.93 -3.43
N GLN A 16 2.68 -2.07 -4.27
CA GLN A 16 3.22 -3.37 -4.66
C GLN A 16 3.79 -4.14 -3.47
N LEU A 17 4.57 -3.46 -2.61
CA LEU A 17 5.13 -4.06 -1.40
C LEU A 17 4.02 -4.60 -0.46
N ILE A 18 2.97 -3.82 -0.24
CA ILE A 18 1.82 -4.22 0.58
C ILE A 18 1.14 -5.44 -0.04
N ARG A 19 0.83 -5.41 -1.35
CA ARG A 19 0.17 -6.53 -2.04
C ARG A 19 1.01 -7.81 -2.01
N GLN A 20 2.31 -7.71 -2.23
CA GLN A 20 3.23 -8.85 -2.13
C GLN A 20 3.27 -9.43 -0.72
N SER A 21 3.33 -8.57 0.29
CA SER A 21 3.30 -8.99 1.69
C SER A 21 2.00 -9.71 2.02
N LEU A 22 0.85 -9.16 1.60
CA LEU A 22 -0.45 -9.80 1.84
C LEU A 22 -0.58 -11.15 1.11
N ARG A 23 -0.13 -11.24 -0.14
CA ARG A 23 -0.14 -12.50 -0.89
C ARG A 23 0.72 -13.58 -0.21
N ALA A 24 1.86 -13.21 0.37
CA ALA A 24 2.74 -14.15 1.08
C ALA A 24 2.08 -14.82 2.30
N TYR A 25 0.94 -14.29 2.77
CA TYR A 25 0.16 -14.83 3.90
C TYR A 25 -1.27 -15.24 3.49
N ASP A 26 -1.53 -15.51 2.20
CA ASP A 26 -2.85 -15.90 1.68
C ASP A 26 -3.97 -14.89 2.04
N LEU A 27 -3.60 -13.60 2.05
CA LEU A 27 -4.49 -12.46 2.27
C LEU A 27 -4.83 -11.73 0.97
N ASP A 28 -4.52 -12.27 -0.20
CA ASP A 28 -4.91 -11.73 -1.50
C ASP A 28 -6.38 -12.03 -1.86
N LYS A 29 -7.28 -11.75 -0.91
CA LYS A 29 -8.71 -12.04 -0.98
C LYS A 29 -9.58 -10.81 -0.73
N PRO A 30 -10.83 -10.81 -1.24
CA PRO A 30 -11.80 -9.74 -0.96
C PRO A 30 -11.97 -9.52 0.55
N GLY A 31 -12.14 -8.26 0.96
CA GLY A 31 -12.26 -7.88 2.37
C GLY A 31 -10.93 -7.62 3.09
N THR A 32 -9.80 -7.73 2.40
CA THR A 32 -8.48 -7.32 2.90
C THR A 32 -8.00 -6.02 2.22
N ALA A 33 -6.93 -5.44 2.75
CA ALA A 33 -6.27 -4.30 2.11
C ALA A 33 -5.73 -4.63 0.71
N TYR A 34 -5.58 -5.91 0.34
CA TYR A 34 -5.08 -6.31 -0.98
C TYR A 34 -5.93 -5.76 -2.11
N SER A 35 -7.25 -5.64 -1.91
CA SER A 35 -8.18 -5.13 -2.92
C SER A 35 -8.50 -3.65 -2.75
N ASP A 36 -7.81 -2.92 -1.87
CA ASP A 36 -8.07 -1.51 -1.63
C ASP A 36 -7.51 -0.64 -2.78
N PRO A 37 -8.35 0.07 -3.56
CA PRO A 37 -7.88 0.94 -4.64
C PRO A 37 -7.08 2.15 -4.14
N ARG A 38 -7.15 2.48 -2.84
CA ARG A 38 -6.42 3.60 -2.26
C ARG A 38 -4.93 3.32 -2.08
N LEU A 39 -4.50 2.06 -2.14
CA LEU A 39 -3.07 1.71 -2.05
C LEU A 39 -2.25 2.40 -3.15
N ASP A 40 -2.84 2.59 -4.32
CA ASP A 40 -2.18 3.23 -5.46
C ASP A 40 -2.04 4.76 -5.32
N HIS A 41 -2.68 5.34 -4.30
CA HIS A 41 -2.76 6.78 -4.05
C HIS A 41 -2.65 7.12 -2.54
N LEU A 42 -1.80 6.39 -1.80
CA LEU A 42 -1.67 6.51 -0.34
C LEU A 42 -1.38 7.95 0.09
N THR A 43 -0.46 8.62 -0.58
CA THR A 43 -0.12 10.00 -0.24
C THR A 43 -1.31 10.94 -0.36
N SER A 44 -2.13 10.80 -1.41
CA SER A 44 -3.31 11.64 -1.60
C SER A 44 -4.40 11.31 -0.58
N TYR A 45 -4.60 10.02 -0.27
CA TYR A 45 -5.62 9.58 0.67
C TYR A 45 -5.34 10.02 2.12
N TYR A 46 -4.08 10.00 2.54
CA TYR A 46 -3.67 10.34 3.91
C TYR A 46 -3.25 11.81 4.12
N LYS A 47 -3.21 12.61 3.06
CA LYS A 47 -2.96 14.05 3.15
C LYS A 47 -4.22 14.76 3.65
N LYS A 48 -4.39 14.78 4.98
CA LYS A 48 -5.32 15.68 5.69
C LYS A 48 -4.63 16.99 6.04
#